data_AF-A2HRL3-F1
#
_entry.id   AF-A2HRL3-F1
#
_cell.length_a   1.000
_cell.length_b   1.000
_cell.length_c   1.000
_cell.angle_alpha   90.00
_cell.angle_beta   90.00
_cell.angle_gamma   90.00
#
_symmetry.space_group_name_H-M   'P 1'
#
loop_
_entity.id
_entity.type
_entity.pdbx_description
1 polymer ?
#
loop_
_entity_poly.entity_id
_entity_poly.type
_entity_poly.pdbx_seq_one_letter_code
_entity_poly.pdbx_strand_id
1 'polypeptide(L)'
;MLATTAPNSLVMNPTSMLVEMKSFIPSSYTFETTIQKIKQELLTNNLDCTAQDETNGQYLYDMQDLIDHLPKLPEIQQQKLTIPEFDEIEVGLTDSVEIKKFIR
;
A
#
# COMPACT_ATOMS: atom_id res chain seq x y z
N MET A 1 16.79 -2.88 30.92
CA MET A 1 17.38 -2.92 29.57
C MET A 1 16.49 -2.09 28.66
N LEU A 2 16.90 -0.87 28.31
CA LEU A 2 16.15 0.02 27.41
C LEU A 2 16.18 -0.57 26.00
N ALA A 3 15.02 -0.98 25.50
CA ALA A 3 14.87 -1.43 24.11
C ALA A 3 15.10 -0.23 23.18
N THR A 4 16.26 -0.24 22.52
CA THR A 4 16.60 0.70 21.45
C THR A 4 15.92 0.18 20.18
N THR A 5 14.67 0.59 19.94
CA THR A 5 14.04 0.43 18.64
C THR A 5 14.74 1.37 17.66
N ALA A 6 15.37 0.79 16.63
CA ALA A 6 15.96 1.56 15.54
C ALA A 6 14.90 2.48 14.90
N PRO A 7 15.20 3.75 14.60
CA PRO A 7 14.20 4.76 14.27
C PRO A 7 13.52 4.61 12.90
N ASN A 8 13.74 3.52 12.14
CA ASN A 8 13.32 3.41 10.74
C ASN A 8 12.59 2.10 10.39
N SER A 9 11.73 1.57 11.26
CA SER A 9 10.79 0.50 10.84
C SER A 9 9.48 1.14 10.39
N LEU A 10 9.29 1.26 9.07
CA LEU A 10 8.02 1.70 8.49
C LEU A 10 6.96 0.60 8.67
N VAL A 11 6.17 0.70 9.73
CA VAL A 11 4.98 -0.13 9.94
C VAL A 11 3.85 0.49 9.13
N MET A 12 3.63 0.03 7.89
CA MET A 12 2.54 0.52 7.05
C MET A 12 1.21 -0.17 7.39
N ASN A 13 0.16 0.62 7.64
CA ASN A 13 -1.22 0.12 7.78
C ASN A 13 -1.93 0.17 6.41
N PRO A 14 -2.41 -0.96 5.87
CA PRO A 14 -3.07 -1.00 4.56
C PRO A 14 -4.34 -0.14 4.47
N THR A 15 -5.04 0.09 5.59
CA THR A 15 -6.25 0.93 5.61
C THR A 15 -5.93 2.42 5.41
N SER A 16 -4.77 2.88 5.92
CA SER A 16 -4.34 4.28 5.75
C SER A 16 -3.99 4.60 4.29
N MET A 17 -3.41 3.65 3.56
CA MET A 17 -3.04 3.85 2.14
C MET A 17 -4.26 4.01 1.22
N LEU A 18 -5.36 3.29 1.49
CA LEU A 18 -6.58 3.36 0.66
C LEU A 18 -7.30 4.72 0.76
N VAL A 19 -7.23 5.36 1.93
CA VAL A 19 -7.84 6.68 2.15
C VAL A 19 -7.11 7.77 1.36
N GLU A 20 -5.77 7.68 1.30
CA GLU A 20 -4.94 8.60 0.53
C GLU A 20 -5.13 8.44 -0.99
N MET A 21 -5.26 7.21 -1.51
CA MET A 21 -5.48 6.99 -2.95
C MET A 21 -6.73 7.70 -3.50
N LYS A 22 -7.75 7.91 -2.67
CA LYS A 22 -9.01 8.58 -3.05
C LYS A 22 -8.87 10.10 -3.19
N SER A 23 -7.82 10.71 -2.63
CA SER A 23 -7.55 12.14 -2.74
C SER A 23 -6.69 12.52 -3.96
N PHE A 24 -6.00 11.54 -4.58
CA PHE A 24 -5.16 11.78 -5.76
C PHE A 24 -5.95 11.84 -7.08
N ILE A 25 -7.17 11.29 -7.12
CA ILE A 25 -8.07 11.46 -8.27
C ILE A 25 -8.87 12.74 -8.04
N PRO A 26 -8.77 13.76 -8.92
CA PRO A 26 -9.60 14.95 -8.81
C PRO A 26 -11.07 14.53 -8.76
N SER A 27 -11.80 14.96 -7.73
CA SER A 27 -13.21 14.61 -7.52
C SER A 27 -14.13 15.00 -8.69
N SER A 28 -13.64 15.80 -9.63
CA SER A 28 -14.33 16.23 -10.85
C SER A 28 -14.11 15.32 -12.07
N TYR A 29 -13.10 14.45 -12.08
CA TYR A 29 -12.80 13.60 -13.25
C TYR A 29 -13.50 12.25 -13.13
N THR A 30 -14.55 12.06 -13.95
CA THR A 30 -15.23 10.78 -14.09
C THR A 30 -15.24 10.35 -15.55
N PHE A 31 -15.20 9.05 -15.82
CA PHE A 31 -15.31 8.55 -17.20
C PHE A 31 -16.55 9.09 -17.91
N GLU A 32 -17.67 9.23 -17.18
CA GLU A 32 -18.92 9.76 -17.72
C GLU A 32 -18.76 11.22 -18.20
N THR A 33 -18.03 12.07 -17.47
CA THR A 33 -17.81 13.47 -17.89
C THR A 33 -16.98 13.55 -19.17
N THR A 34 -15.97 12.70 -19.34
CA THR A 34 -15.18 12.63 -20.58
C THR A 34 -16.03 12.19 -21.77
N ILE A 35 -16.90 11.19 -21.58
CA ILE A 35 -17.81 10.72 -22.63
C ILE A 35 -18.77 11.84 -23.08
N GLN A 36 -19.35 12.58 -22.14
CA GLN A 36 -20.25 13.69 -22.47
C GLN A 36 -19.52 14.82 -23.21
N LYS A 37 -18.28 15.12 -22.83
CA LYS A 37 -17.45 16.12 -23.52
C LYS A 37 -17.16 15.72 -24.97
N ILE A 38 -16.77 14.48 -25.21
CA ILE A 38 -16.53 13.95 -26.57
C ILE A 38 -17.82 14.01 -27.42
N LYS A 39 -18.97 13.65 -26.84
CA LYS A 39 -20.27 13.76 -27.54
C LYS A 39 -20.57 15.21 -27.95
N GLN A 40 -20.31 16.17 -27.09
CA GLN A 40 -20.50 17.59 -27.40
C GLN A 40 -19.54 18.08 -28.49
N GLU A 41 -18.27 17.69 -28.44
CA GLU A 41 -17.26 18.04 -29.43
C GLU A 41 -17.57 17.45 -30.81
N LEU A 42 -18.10 16.21 -30.85
CA LEU A 42 -18.62 15.59 -32.06
C LEU A 42 -19.79 16.37 -32.66
N LEU A 43 -20.79 16.74 -31.84
CA LEU A 43 -21.96 17.51 -32.31
C LEU A 43 -21.58 18.91 -32.82
N THR A 44 -20.51 19.49 -32.27
CA THR A 44 -20.00 20.80 -32.67
C THR A 44 -18.94 20.74 -33.77
N ASN A 45 -18.60 19.55 -34.28
CA ASN A 45 -17.52 19.30 -35.25
C ASN A 45 -16.15 19.87 -34.82
N ASN A 46 -15.88 19.94 -33.52
CA ASN A 46 -14.61 20.41 -32.95
C ASN A 46 -13.76 19.27 -32.37
N LEU A 47 -14.18 18.02 -32.57
CA LEU A 47 -13.41 16.87 -32.10
C LEU A 47 -12.10 16.76 -32.90
N ASP A 48 -10.97 16.95 -32.21
CA ASP A 48 -9.66 16.68 -32.78
C ASP A 48 -9.40 15.15 -32.79
N CYS A 49 -9.17 14.62 -33.99
CA CYS A 49 -8.86 13.21 -34.21
C CYS A 49 -7.40 13.00 -34.67
N THR A 50 -6.58 14.05 -34.62
CA THR A 50 -5.17 13.95 -35.03
C THR A 50 -4.33 13.20 -33.99
N ALA A 51 -3.34 12.46 -34.48
CA ALA A 51 -2.37 11.81 -33.60
C ALA A 51 -1.41 12.88 -33.05
N GLN A 52 -1.36 13.01 -31.73
CA GLN A 52 -0.50 13.96 -31.03
C GLN A 52 0.85 13.31 -30.70
N ASP A 53 1.57 12.84 -31.71
CA ASP A 53 2.74 11.96 -31.54
C ASP A 53 3.84 12.59 -30.69
N GLU A 54 4.11 13.89 -30.87
CA GLU A 54 5.13 14.62 -30.09
C GLU A 54 4.72 14.76 -28.61
N THR A 55 3.50 15.23 -28.35
CA THR A 55 2.96 15.39 -26.99
C THR A 55 2.86 14.05 -26.26
N ASN A 56 2.36 13.02 -26.95
CA ASN A 56 2.23 11.67 -26.41
C ASN A 56 3.62 11.05 -26.15
N GLY A 57 4.57 11.27 -27.05
CA GLY A 57 5.96 10.84 -26.87
C GLY A 57 6.59 11.45 -25.63
N GLN A 58 6.47 12.77 -25.45
CA GLN A 58 6.95 13.45 -24.25
C GLN A 58 6.29 12.92 -22.98
N TYR A 59 4.97 12.71 -23.00
CA TYR A 59 4.25 12.14 -21.87
C TYR A 59 4.75 10.75 -21.47
N LEU A 60 5.10 9.91 -22.44
CA LEU A 60 5.71 8.59 -22.17
C LEU A 60 7.12 8.72 -21.58
N TYR A 61 7.93 9.65 -22.05
CA TYR A 61 9.25 9.92 -21.46
C TYR A 61 9.14 10.42 -20.03
N ASP A 62 8.22 11.36 -19.75
CA ASP A 62 7.99 11.89 -18.41
C ASP A 62 7.52 10.78 -17.44
N MET A 63 6.66 9.87 -17.90
CA MET A 63 6.27 8.71 -17.09
C MET A 63 7.44 7.80 -16.77
N GLN A 64 8.32 7.53 -17.75
CA GLN A 64 9.49 6.70 -17.52
C GLN A 64 10.45 7.36 -16.53
N ASP A 65 10.69 8.67 -16.69
CA ASP A 65 11.51 9.46 -15.79
C ASP A 65 10.98 9.43 -14.35
N LEU A 66 9.66 9.59 -14.18
CA LEU A 66 9.02 9.47 -12.87
C LEU A 66 9.27 8.09 -12.25
N ILE A 67 9.14 7.01 -13.03
CA ILE A 67 9.37 5.63 -12.56
C ILE A 67 10.85 5.44 -12.15
N ASP A 68 11.79 5.91 -12.97
CA ASP A 68 13.23 5.74 -12.72
C ASP A 68 13.69 6.52 -11.48
N HIS A 69 13.01 7.63 -11.17
CA HIS A 69 13.24 8.43 -9.97
C HIS A 69 12.47 7.95 -8.73
N LEU A 70 11.62 6.90 -8.83
CA LEU A 70 10.93 6.38 -7.65
C LEU A 70 11.94 5.79 -6.64
N PRO A 71 11.77 6.07 -5.34
CA PRO A 71 12.61 5.46 -4.32
C PRO A 71 12.41 3.94 -4.35
N LYS A 72 13.52 3.20 -4.33
CA LYS A 72 13.48 1.75 -4.20
C LYS A 72 12.79 1.39 -2.89
N LEU A 73 11.87 0.43 -2.95
CA LEU A 73 11.20 -0.06 -1.76
C LEU A 73 12.26 -0.59 -0.77
N PRO A 74 12.20 -0.22 0.51
CA PRO A 74 13.08 -0.80 1.50
C PRO A 74 12.87 -2.31 1.52
N GLU A 75 13.96 -3.06 1.61
CA GLU A 75 13.90 -4.51 1.74
C GLU A 75 13.24 -4.84 3.08
N ILE A 76 11.96 -5.23 3.03
CA ILE A 76 11.21 -5.60 4.23
C ILE A 76 11.75 -6.96 4.66
N GLN A 77 12.72 -6.96 5.57
CA GLN A 77 13.03 -8.16 6.33
C GLN A 77 11.81 -8.42 7.20
N GLN A 78 11.02 -9.44 6.87
CA GLN A 78 10.06 -9.97 7.83
C GLN A 78 10.87 -10.30 9.08
N GLN A 79 10.60 -9.59 10.17
CA GLN A 79 11.12 -9.98 11.46
C GLN A 79 10.58 -11.38 11.68
N LYS A 80 11.45 -12.39 11.55
CA LYS A 80 11.10 -13.78 11.80
C LYS A 80 10.39 -13.76 13.14
N LEU A 81 9.10 -14.10 13.17
CA LEU A 81 8.32 -14.08 14.41
C LEU A 81 9.15 -14.88 15.41
N THR A 82 9.74 -14.18 16.37
CA THR A 82 10.50 -14.85 17.43
C THR A 82 9.41 -15.35 18.33
N ILE A 83 8.96 -16.58 18.07
CA ILE A 83 8.04 -17.28 18.97
C ILE A 83 8.80 -17.35 20.29
N PRO A 84 8.31 -16.69 21.36
CA PRO A 84 8.94 -16.83 22.66
C PRO A 84 8.91 -18.31 23.02
N GLU A 85 10.07 -18.91 23.24
CA GLU A 85 10.14 -20.22 23.86
C GLU A 85 9.67 -20.05 25.30
N PHE A 86 8.57 -20.70 25.65
CA PHE A 86 8.10 -20.76 27.03
C PHE A 86 8.78 -21.94 27.70
N ASP A 87 9.32 -21.73 28.90
CA ASP A 87 9.82 -22.82 29.73
C ASP A 87 8.67 -23.77 30.12
N GLU A 88 8.98 -25.06 30.26
CA GLU A 88 8.02 -26.06 30.72
C GLU A 88 7.51 -25.69 32.12
N ILE A 89 6.19 -25.64 32.30
CA ILE A 89 5.58 -25.31 33.59
C ILE A 89 5.77 -26.51 34.52
N GLU A 90 6.51 -26.34 35.61
CA GLU A 90 6.70 -27.41 36.60
C GLU A 90 5.42 -27.67 37.39
N VAL A 91 5.10 -28.94 37.65
CA VAL A 91 3.94 -29.32 38.47
C VAL A 91 4.27 -29.15 39.95
N GLY A 92 3.61 -28.19 40.59
CA GLY A 92 3.65 -27.97 42.02
C GLY A 92 2.87 -29.04 42.80
N LEU A 93 3.37 -29.37 44.00
CA LEU A 93 2.67 -30.28 44.92
C LEU A 93 1.30 -29.74 45.35
N THR A 94 1.15 -28.41 45.38
CA THR A 94 -0.07 -27.67 45.73
C THR A 94 -1.06 -27.49 44.58
N ASP A 95 -0.72 -27.92 43.36
CA ASP A 95 -1.58 -27.67 42.21
C ASP A 95 -2.83 -28.56 42.22
N SER A 96 -3.95 -27.96 41.81
CA SER A 96 -5.22 -28.68 41.66
C SER A 96 -5.11 -29.81 40.63
N VAL A 97 -5.97 -30.83 40.78
CA VAL A 97 -6.08 -31.94 39.84
C VAL A 97 -6.37 -31.43 38.41
N GLU A 98 -7.13 -30.35 38.27
CA GLU A 98 -7.38 -29.75 36.94
C GLU A 98 -6.10 -29.16 36.33
N ILE A 99 -5.33 -28.38 37.10
CA ILE A 99 -4.10 -27.72 36.63
C ILE A 99 -3.06 -28.77 36.19
N LYS A 100 -2.92 -29.85 36.97
CA LYS A 100 -2.06 -31.01 36.67
C LYS A 100 -2.42 -31.72 35.35
N LYS A 101 -3.66 -31.62 34.90
CA LYS A 101 -4.13 -32.20 33.63
C LYS A 101 -3.78 -31.33 32.42
N PHE A 102 -3.66 -30.01 32.61
CA PHE A 102 -3.31 -29.06 31.53
C PHE A 102 -1.81 -28.88 31.34
N ILE A 103 -1.00 -29.16 32.36
CA ILE A 103 0.47 -29.09 32.32
C ILE A 103 1.10 -30.35 31.69
N ARG A 104 0.35 -31.45 31.56
CA ARG A 104 0.82 -32.78 31.13
C ARG A 104 0.36 -33.12 29.72
#